data_AF-A0A0D7CGQ7-F1
#
_entry.id   AF-A0A0D7CGQ7-F1
#
_cell.length_a   1.000
_cell.length_b   1.000
_cell.length_c   1.000
_cell.angle_alpha   90.00
_cell.angle_beta   90.00
_cell.angle_gamma   90.00
#
_symmetry.space_group_name_H-M   'P 1'
#
loop_
_entity.id
_entity.type
_entity.pdbx_description
1 polymer ?
#
loop_
_entity_poly.entity_id
_entity_poly.type
_entity_poly.pdbx_seq_one_letter_code
_entity_poly.pdbx_strand_id
1 'polypeptide(L)'
;MTQQYFDKEQLKDLVAISDFKGFQPVSTDSYSDGEILKTIMAKGGMKMLLFCAIQTAVVGSGNKVFGEFIMNGETINVKTIYKEFDVRDDLSLQSKIDPGELTPRRLQCFYRVQINEYLLQNPDIAPYLWKKFSTLKEEFRAITFPGAESLVANKEEGLYLLETYKTLDNRLDLNIAERIRRVLLARGIITIQDIVE
;
A
#
# COMPACT_ATOMS: atom_id res chain seq x y z
N MET A 1 50.65 -5.86 5.38
CA MET A 1 49.26 -5.80 4.85
C MET A 1 48.34 -5.58 6.03
N THR A 2 47.57 -4.51 6.03
CA THR A 2 46.57 -4.23 7.07
C THR A 2 45.32 -5.06 6.76
N GLN A 3 44.93 -5.95 7.66
CA GLN A 3 43.74 -6.78 7.48
C GLN A 3 42.48 -5.90 7.49
N GLN A 4 41.67 -5.96 6.41
CA GLN A 4 40.48 -5.13 6.24
C GLN A 4 39.22 -5.73 6.87
N TYR A 5 39.12 -7.07 6.93
CA TYR A 5 37.98 -7.79 7.52
C TYR A 5 38.46 -8.96 8.37
N PHE A 6 37.81 -9.18 9.51
CA PHE A 6 38.00 -10.36 10.37
C PHE A 6 37.26 -11.57 9.80
N ASP A 7 37.82 -12.76 9.99
CA ASP A 7 37.19 -14.02 9.59
C ASP A 7 36.10 -14.48 10.57
N LYS A 8 35.37 -15.54 10.20
CA LYS A 8 34.24 -16.05 10.99
C LYS A 8 34.66 -16.48 12.40
N GLU A 9 35.81 -17.11 12.57
CA GLU A 9 36.27 -17.58 13.89
C GLU A 9 36.72 -16.41 14.76
N GLN A 10 37.30 -15.36 14.15
CA GLN A 10 37.61 -14.10 14.82
C GLN A 10 36.36 -13.32 15.29
N LEU A 11 35.19 -13.56 14.68
CA LEU A 11 33.93 -12.87 15.01
C LEU A 11 32.98 -13.68 15.91
N LYS A 12 33.14 -15.00 15.98
CA LYS A 12 32.17 -15.97 16.54
C LYS A 12 31.86 -15.76 18.03
N ASP A 13 32.81 -15.22 18.78
CA ASP A 13 32.73 -15.07 20.24
C ASP A 13 32.73 -13.59 20.70
N LEU A 14 32.54 -12.64 19.79
CA LEU A 14 32.49 -11.21 20.14
C LEU A 14 31.26 -10.86 20.99
N VAL A 15 30.13 -11.54 20.76
CA VAL A 15 28.87 -11.38 21.50
C VAL A 15 28.21 -12.76 21.58
N ALA A 16 27.87 -13.21 22.78
CA ALA A 16 27.20 -14.49 22.94
C ALA A 16 25.73 -14.38 22.53
N ILE A 17 25.17 -15.38 21.84
CA ILE A 17 23.73 -15.39 21.48
C ILE A 17 22.83 -15.26 22.71
N SER A 18 23.28 -15.73 23.87
CA SER A 18 22.60 -15.54 25.16
C SER A 18 22.40 -14.08 25.54
N ASP A 19 23.26 -13.17 25.05
CA ASP A 19 23.18 -11.74 25.30
C ASP A 19 22.01 -11.09 24.53
N PHE A 20 21.44 -11.80 23.54
CA PHE A 20 20.24 -11.37 22.83
C PHE A 20 18.94 -11.68 23.58
N LYS A 21 19.00 -12.21 24.81
CA LYS A 21 17.81 -12.45 25.62
C LYS A 21 17.09 -11.12 25.93
N GLY A 22 15.90 -10.96 25.36
CA GLY A 22 15.11 -9.71 25.47
C GLY A 22 15.36 -8.71 24.33
N PHE A 23 16.27 -9.01 23.40
CA PHE A 23 16.36 -8.29 22.13
C PHE A 23 15.20 -8.72 21.23
N GLN A 24 14.27 -7.79 21.00
CA GLN A 24 13.29 -7.91 19.93
C GLN A 24 13.58 -6.81 18.91
N PRO A 25 13.98 -7.16 17.67
CA PRO A 25 14.01 -6.17 16.61
C PRO A 25 12.59 -5.64 16.42
N VAL A 26 12.39 -4.35 16.68
CA VAL A 26 11.10 -3.69 16.46
C VAL A 26 10.91 -3.57 14.95
N SER A 27 9.88 -4.24 14.41
CA SER A 27 9.54 -4.18 12.98
C SER A 27 9.38 -2.73 12.53
N THR A 28 10.06 -2.38 11.44
CA THR A 28 9.94 -1.07 10.78
C THR A 28 8.69 -0.99 9.90
N ASP A 29 8.07 -2.11 9.55
CA ASP A 29 6.77 -2.15 8.90
C ASP A 29 5.72 -2.57 9.92
N SER A 30 4.92 -1.61 10.36
CA SER A 30 3.91 -1.82 11.39
C SER A 30 2.59 -2.31 10.82
N TYR A 31 2.39 -2.34 9.49
CA TYR A 31 1.09 -2.70 8.92
C TYR A 31 0.62 -4.11 9.31
N SER A 32 -0.64 -4.24 9.74
CA SER A 32 -1.26 -5.53 10.05
C SER A 32 -2.76 -5.52 9.70
N ASP A 33 -3.18 -6.36 8.74
CA ASP A 33 -4.60 -6.53 8.39
C ASP A 33 -5.45 -6.86 9.63
N GLY A 34 -4.91 -7.66 10.57
CA GLY A 34 -5.60 -8.04 11.79
C GLY A 34 -5.83 -6.89 12.76
N GLU A 35 -4.83 -6.01 12.93
CA GLU A 35 -4.97 -4.83 13.79
C GLU A 35 -5.87 -3.76 13.15
N ILE A 36 -5.79 -3.58 11.83
CA ILE A 36 -6.71 -2.70 11.08
C ILE A 36 -8.16 -3.18 11.23
N LEU A 37 -8.42 -4.48 11.07
CA LEU A 37 -9.75 -5.06 11.25
C LEU A 37 -10.29 -4.80 12.66
N LYS A 38 -9.48 -5.03 13.71
CA LYS A 38 -9.86 -4.73 15.10
C LYS A 38 -10.26 -3.27 15.27
N THR A 39 -9.47 -2.33 14.76
CA THR A 39 -9.77 -0.89 14.82
C THR A 39 -11.08 -0.56 14.12
N ILE A 40 -11.30 -1.08 12.91
CA ILE A 40 -12.52 -0.80 12.14
C ILE A 40 -13.76 -1.40 12.83
N MET A 41 -13.66 -2.62 13.33
CA MET A 41 -14.75 -3.29 14.04
C MET A 41 -15.13 -2.56 15.32
N ALA A 42 -14.14 -2.12 16.11
CA ALA A 42 -14.37 -1.37 17.35
C ALA A 42 -15.14 -0.06 17.10
N LYS A 43 -14.97 0.55 15.92
CA LYS A 43 -15.65 1.79 15.51
C LYS A 43 -16.96 1.55 14.74
N GLY A 44 -17.30 0.31 14.36
CA GLY A 44 -18.49 0.01 13.56
C GLY A 44 -18.41 0.50 12.10
N GLY A 45 -17.21 0.76 11.58
CA GLY A 45 -17.00 1.50 10.32
C GLY A 45 -16.92 0.69 9.03
N MET A 46 -17.13 -0.64 9.08
CA MET A 46 -16.78 -1.56 7.98
C MET A 46 -17.30 -1.12 6.61
N LYS A 47 -18.59 -0.82 6.51
CA LYS A 47 -19.22 -0.48 5.23
C LYS A 47 -18.82 0.92 4.76
N MET A 48 -18.82 1.90 5.66
CA MET A 48 -18.55 3.29 5.32
C MET A 48 -17.08 3.50 4.90
N LEU A 49 -16.14 2.86 5.62
CA LEU A 49 -14.73 2.94 5.31
C LEU A 49 -14.37 2.20 4.02
N LEU A 50 -15.08 1.11 3.68
CA LEU A 50 -14.96 0.47 2.37
C LEU A 50 -15.33 1.44 1.23
N PHE A 51 -16.46 2.15 1.34
CA PHE A 51 -16.84 3.12 0.30
C PHE A 51 -15.85 4.26 0.16
N CYS A 52 -15.29 4.75 1.28
CA CYS A 52 -14.22 5.73 1.24
C CYS A 52 -12.96 5.19 0.55
N ALA A 53 -12.60 3.92 0.80
CA ALA A 53 -11.45 3.28 0.17
C ALA A 53 -11.65 3.12 -1.35
N ILE A 54 -12.84 2.70 -1.79
CA ILE A 54 -13.21 2.63 -3.22
C ILE A 54 -13.16 4.03 -3.85
N GLN A 55 -13.82 5.01 -3.23
CA GLN A 55 -13.87 6.38 -3.73
C GLN A 55 -12.47 6.95 -3.94
N THR A 56 -11.59 6.79 -2.96
CA THR A 56 -10.21 7.29 -3.06
C THR A 56 -9.35 6.49 -4.03
N ALA A 57 -9.62 5.20 -4.26
CA ALA A 57 -8.95 4.42 -5.30
C ALA A 57 -9.36 4.88 -6.71
N VAL A 58 -10.63 5.26 -6.89
CA VAL A 58 -11.22 5.67 -8.18
C VAL A 58 -10.89 7.12 -8.53
N VAL A 59 -11.00 8.03 -7.56
CA VAL A 59 -10.87 9.49 -7.76
C VAL A 59 -9.49 10.01 -7.42
N GLY A 60 -8.74 9.30 -6.57
CA GLY A 60 -7.46 9.75 -6.03
C GLY A 60 -7.64 10.69 -4.83
N SER A 61 -6.52 11.28 -4.37
CA SER A 61 -6.48 12.13 -3.17
C SER A 61 -5.59 13.36 -3.36
N GLY A 62 -5.64 14.02 -4.52
CA GLY A 62 -4.83 15.20 -4.83
C GLY A 62 -5.06 16.32 -3.81
N ASN A 63 -3.98 16.86 -3.23
CA ASN A 63 -4.02 17.91 -2.19
C ASN A 63 -4.92 17.57 -0.98
N LYS A 64 -5.03 16.29 -0.59
CA LYS A 64 -5.90 15.82 0.51
C LYS A 64 -7.40 16.14 0.28
N VAL A 65 -7.79 16.25 -1.00
CA VAL A 65 -9.18 16.30 -1.42
C VAL A 65 -9.59 14.89 -1.87
N PHE A 66 -10.50 14.27 -1.12
CA PHE A 66 -10.92 12.88 -1.31
C PHE A 66 -12.24 12.75 -2.09
N GLY A 67 -12.88 13.88 -2.37
CA GLY A 67 -14.17 13.94 -3.05
C GLY A 67 -15.33 13.46 -2.17
N GLU A 68 -16.43 13.15 -2.85
CA GLU A 68 -17.72 12.79 -2.27
C GLU A 68 -18.29 11.60 -3.03
N PHE A 69 -19.14 10.82 -2.38
CA PHE A 69 -19.90 9.74 -3.02
C PHE A 69 -21.36 9.80 -2.62
N ILE A 70 -22.23 9.24 -3.47
CA ILE A 70 -23.67 9.18 -3.20
C ILE A 70 -24.00 7.81 -2.63
N MET A 71 -24.67 7.78 -1.47
CA MET A 71 -25.21 6.55 -0.89
C MET A 71 -26.65 6.81 -0.46
N ASN A 72 -27.59 5.98 -0.92
CA ASN A 72 -29.01 6.11 -0.60
C ASN A 72 -29.61 7.50 -0.91
N GLY A 73 -29.10 8.19 -1.94
CA GLY A 73 -29.53 9.54 -2.32
C GLY A 73 -28.88 10.67 -1.53
N GLU A 74 -28.02 10.37 -0.55
CA GLU A 74 -27.28 11.36 0.22
C GLU A 74 -25.86 11.51 -0.30
N THR A 75 -25.39 12.75 -0.42
CA THR A 75 -23.99 13.06 -0.73
C THR A 75 -23.16 12.99 0.55
N ILE A 76 -22.18 12.10 0.57
CA ILE A 76 -21.31 11.85 1.72
C ILE A 76 -19.91 12.35 1.39
N ASN A 77 -19.40 13.23 2.24
CA ASN A 77 -18.05 13.76 2.13
C ASN A 77 -17.04 12.82 2.82
N VAL A 78 -16.05 12.32 2.08
CA VAL A 78 -15.07 11.35 2.59
C VAL A 78 -14.26 11.93 3.75
N LYS A 79 -13.95 13.24 3.73
CA LYS A 79 -13.16 13.87 4.79
C LYS A 79 -13.91 13.90 6.12
N THR A 80 -15.23 14.08 6.08
CA THR A 80 -16.09 14.00 7.27
C THR A 80 -16.05 12.60 7.88
N ILE A 81 -16.15 11.56 7.05
CA ILE A 81 -16.04 10.17 7.51
C ILE A 81 -14.65 9.90 8.09
N TYR A 82 -13.58 10.34 7.42
CA TYR A 82 -12.23 10.16 7.95
C TYR A 82 -12.05 10.78 9.32
N LYS A 83 -12.63 11.97 9.56
CA LYS A 83 -12.62 12.59 10.89
C LYS A 83 -13.42 11.77 11.91
N GLU A 84 -14.59 11.26 11.55
CA GLU A 84 -15.45 10.45 12.43
C GLU A 84 -14.76 9.13 12.87
N PHE A 85 -14.02 8.51 11.96
CA PHE A 85 -13.37 7.22 12.17
C PHE A 85 -11.89 7.32 12.57
N ASP A 86 -11.38 8.50 12.88
CA ASP A 86 -9.96 8.78 13.18
C ASP A 86 -8.98 8.25 12.11
N VAL A 87 -9.35 8.41 10.83
CA VAL A 87 -8.47 8.09 9.71
C VAL A 87 -7.48 9.24 9.52
N ARG A 88 -6.20 8.97 9.76
CA ARG A 88 -5.13 9.97 9.69
C ARG A 88 -4.76 10.25 8.24
N ASP A 89 -5.10 11.44 7.77
CA ASP A 89 -4.86 11.92 6.41
C ASP A 89 -3.83 13.07 6.36
N ASP A 90 -3.27 13.42 7.51
CA ASP A 90 -2.37 14.55 7.73
C ASP A 90 -0.91 14.16 7.98
N LEU A 91 -0.63 12.86 8.05
CA LEU A 91 0.70 12.31 8.34
C LEU A 91 1.75 12.71 7.30
N SER A 92 2.94 13.04 7.79
CA SER A 92 4.14 13.20 6.96
C SER A 92 4.73 11.82 6.60
N LEU A 93 5.53 11.76 5.54
CA LEU A 93 6.19 10.52 5.05
C LEU A 93 7.02 9.76 6.11
N GLN A 94 7.49 10.45 7.16
CA GLN A 94 8.32 9.88 8.24
C GLN A 94 7.56 9.69 9.56
N SER A 95 6.25 9.95 9.57
CA SER A 95 5.46 9.76 10.78
C SER A 95 5.49 8.29 11.19
N LYS A 96 5.74 8.02 12.47
CA LYS A 96 5.57 6.68 13.04
C LYS A 96 4.07 6.37 13.04
N ILE A 97 3.71 5.21 12.49
CA ILE A 97 2.32 4.76 12.40
C ILE A 97 2.20 3.47 13.20
N ASP A 98 1.26 3.39 14.13
CA ASP A 98 1.03 2.17 14.91
C ASP A 98 0.28 1.12 14.07
N PRO A 99 0.39 -0.19 14.36
CA PRO A 99 -0.16 -1.23 13.47
C PRO A 99 -1.64 -1.11 13.09
N GLY A 100 -2.48 -0.69 14.02
CA GLY A 100 -3.92 -0.53 13.82
C GLY A 100 -4.36 0.87 13.42
N GLU A 101 -3.45 1.85 13.30
CA GLU A 101 -3.81 3.22 12.89
C GLU A 101 -4.32 3.22 11.44
N LEU A 102 -5.45 3.90 11.24
CA LEU A 102 -6.10 4.00 9.94
C LEU A 102 -5.51 5.18 9.16
N THR A 103 -5.16 4.93 7.90
CA THR A 103 -4.79 5.97 6.93
C THR A 103 -5.48 5.66 5.60
N PRO A 104 -5.67 6.64 4.70
CA PRO A 104 -6.31 6.39 3.40
C PRO A 104 -5.65 5.23 2.64
N ARG A 105 -4.30 5.19 2.61
CA ARG A 105 -3.56 4.10 1.94
C ARG A 105 -3.77 2.76 2.63
N ARG A 106 -3.79 2.72 3.98
CA ARG A 106 -4.02 1.46 4.71
C ARG A 106 -5.44 0.92 4.52
N LEU A 107 -6.43 1.80 4.39
CA LEU A 107 -7.79 1.38 4.04
C LEU A 107 -7.84 0.76 2.63
N GLN A 108 -7.14 1.35 1.66
CA GLN A 108 -7.04 0.79 0.32
C GLN A 108 -6.31 -0.57 0.31
N CYS A 109 -5.23 -0.70 1.08
CA CYS A 109 -4.54 -1.99 1.25
C CYS A 109 -5.44 -3.02 1.94
N PHE A 110 -6.19 -2.64 2.98
CA PHE A 110 -7.05 -3.55 3.72
C PHE A 110 -8.23 -4.03 2.86
N TYR A 111 -8.93 -3.11 2.19
CA TYR A 111 -10.08 -3.42 1.34
C TYR A 111 -9.71 -3.78 -0.11
N ARG A 112 -8.45 -4.10 -0.38
CA ARG A 112 -7.93 -4.39 -1.73
C ARG A 112 -8.77 -5.39 -2.51
N VAL A 113 -9.24 -6.46 -1.87
CA VAL A 113 -10.06 -7.50 -2.51
C VAL A 113 -11.39 -6.91 -2.97
N GLN A 114 -12.10 -6.20 -2.09
CA GLN A 114 -13.39 -5.58 -2.42
C GLN A 114 -13.25 -4.46 -3.45
N ILE A 115 -12.15 -3.70 -3.43
CA ILE A 115 -11.86 -2.68 -4.46
C ILE A 115 -11.67 -3.36 -5.82
N ASN A 116 -10.89 -4.45 -5.89
CA ASN A 116 -10.68 -5.19 -7.12
C ASN A 116 -11.99 -5.80 -7.65
N GLU A 117 -12.77 -6.45 -6.79
CA GLU A 117 -14.10 -6.98 -7.15
C GLU A 117 -15.03 -5.90 -7.68
N TYR A 118 -15.09 -4.74 -7.00
CA TYR A 118 -15.87 -3.60 -7.45
C TYR A 118 -15.43 -3.12 -8.83
N LEU A 119 -14.13 -2.98 -9.07
CA LEU A 119 -13.61 -2.56 -10.37
C LEU A 119 -13.91 -3.58 -11.48
N LEU A 120 -13.81 -4.89 -11.19
CA LEU A 120 -14.15 -5.95 -12.15
C LEU A 120 -15.64 -5.94 -12.53
N GLN A 121 -16.52 -5.72 -11.56
CA GLN A 121 -17.98 -5.66 -11.78
C GLN A 121 -18.45 -4.36 -12.44
N ASN A 122 -17.62 -3.32 -12.45
CA ASN A 122 -17.95 -2.00 -12.99
C ASN A 122 -16.91 -1.59 -14.05
N PRO A 123 -16.99 -2.13 -15.29
CA PRO A 123 -15.99 -1.90 -16.33
C PRO A 123 -15.82 -0.43 -16.72
N ASP A 124 -16.89 0.37 -16.65
CA ASP A 124 -16.85 1.80 -16.98
C ASP A 124 -16.14 2.66 -15.92
N ILE A 125 -15.78 2.08 -14.77
CA ILE A 125 -15.13 2.79 -13.66
C ILE A 125 -13.64 2.48 -13.63
N ALA A 126 -12.82 3.45 -14.02
CA ALA A 126 -11.37 3.28 -14.00
C ALA A 126 -10.71 3.90 -12.76
N PRO A 127 -9.74 3.22 -12.12
CA PRO A 127 -9.03 3.75 -10.97
C PRO A 127 -8.14 4.93 -11.34
N TYR A 128 -7.90 5.83 -10.37
CA TYR A 128 -7.15 7.07 -10.59
C TYR A 128 -5.73 6.81 -11.09
N LEU A 129 -5.05 5.83 -10.47
CA LEU A 129 -3.68 5.46 -10.81
C LEU A 129 -3.57 5.03 -12.27
N TRP A 130 -4.50 4.18 -12.74
CA TRP A 130 -4.57 3.74 -14.13
C TRP A 130 -4.82 4.92 -15.08
N LYS A 131 -5.85 5.73 -14.82
CA LYS A 131 -6.24 6.86 -15.68
C LYS A 131 -5.13 7.90 -15.88
N LYS A 132 -4.28 8.10 -14.88
CA LYS A 132 -3.32 9.22 -14.86
C LYS A 132 -1.89 8.79 -15.20
N PHE A 133 -1.49 7.57 -14.88
CA PHE A 133 -0.08 7.19 -14.88
C PHE A 133 0.22 5.89 -15.65
N SER A 134 -0.77 5.20 -16.19
CA SER A 134 -0.56 3.94 -16.94
C SER A 134 -0.63 4.14 -18.45
N THR A 135 -0.36 3.08 -19.21
CA THR A 135 -0.53 3.03 -20.67
C THR A 135 -1.95 2.68 -21.10
N LEU A 136 -2.90 2.61 -20.15
CA LEU A 136 -4.34 2.40 -20.37
C LEU A 136 -4.69 1.05 -21.01
N LYS A 137 -3.92 -0.01 -20.70
CA LYS A 137 -4.29 -1.38 -21.03
C LYS A 137 -5.46 -1.84 -20.14
N GLU A 138 -6.56 -2.23 -20.78
CA GLU A 138 -7.84 -2.48 -20.10
C GLU A 138 -7.79 -3.74 -19.23
N GLU A 139 -7.06 -4.77 -19.68
CA GLU A 139 -6.85 -6.02 -18.93
C GLU A 139 -6.20 -5.80 -17.55
N PHE A 140 -5.47 -4.69 -17.37
CA PHE A 140 -4.82 -4.31 -16.12
C PHE A 140 -5.56 -3.25 -15.32
N ARG A 141 -6.71 -2.74 -15.81
CA ARG A 141 -7.47 -1.67 -15.16
C ARG A 141 -7.79 -2.01 -13.71
N ALA A 142 -8.35 -3.19 -13.46
CA ALA A 142 -8.82 -3.59 -12.13
C ALA A 142 -7.69 -3.90 -11.13
N ILE A 143 -6.44 -4.06 -11.58
CA ILE A 143 -5.27 -4.30 -10.71
C ILE A 143 -4.37 -3.06 -10.56
N THR A 144 -4.78 -1.91 -11.11
CA THR A 144 -3.98 -0.68 -11.11
C THR A 144 -4.53 0.33 -10.11
N PHE A 145 -4.38 0.02 -8.82
CA PHE A 145 -4.76 0.89 -7.71
C PHE A 145 -3.86 0.65 -6.48
N PRO A 146 -3.78 1.60 -5.53
CA PRO A 146 -3.11 1.41 -4.24
C PRO A 146 -3.50 0.15 -3.47
N GLY A 147 -2.55 -0.74 -3.16
CA GLY A 147 -2.79 -1.98 -2.42
C GLY A 147 -2.94 -3.23 -3.30
N ALA A 148 -3.09 -3.04 -4.62
CA ALA A 148 -3.21 -4.13 -5.58
C ALA A 148 -1.93 -4.96 -5.74
N GLU A 149 -0.78 -4.48 -5.27
CA GLU A 149 0.51 -5.20 -5.32
C GLU A 149 0.48 -6.58 -4.67
N SER A 150 -0.47 -6.84 -3.78
CA SER A 150 -0.68 -8.15 -3.15
C SER A 150 -1.69 -9.05 -3.87
N LEU A 151 -2.41 -8.51 -4.86
CA LEU A 151 -3.41 -9.22 -5.67
C LEU A 151 -2.89 -9.66 -7.02
N VAL A 152 -1.91 -8.94 -7.57
CA VAL A 152 -1.25 -9.29 -8.84
C VAL A 152 -0.90 -10.78 -8.89
N ALA A 153 -1.32 -11.45 -9.96
CA ALA A 153 -1.25 -12.91 -10.09
C ALA A 153 -0.04 -13.39 -10.92
N ASN A 154 0.47 -12.55 -11.83
CA ASN A 154 1.52 -12.94 -12.76
C ASN A 154 2.52 -11.80 -13.02
N LYS A 155 3.62 -12.15 -13.70
CA LYS A 155 4.71 -11.24 -14.03
C LYS A 155 4.25 -10.02 -14.85
N GLU A 156 3.36 -10.22 -15.81
CA GLU A 156 2.91 -9.15 -16.70
C GLU A 156 2.14 -8.06 -15.93
N GLU A 157 1.16 -8.48 -15.12
CA GLU A 157 0.43 -7.58 -14.20
C GLU A 157 1.39 -6.86 -13.24
N GLY A 158 2.39 -7.57 -12.70
CA GLY A 158 3.37 -7.01 -11.78
C GLY A 158 4.24 -5.94 -12.42
N LEU A 159 4.76 -6.20 -13.62
CA LEU A 159 5.55 -5.23 -14.37
C LEU A 159 4.71 -4.02 -14.79
N TYR A 160 3.46 -4.23 -15.21
CA TYR A 160 2.55 -3.14 -15.56
C TYR A 160 2.27 -2.22 -14.38
N LEU A 161 1.97 -2.81 -13.21
CA LEU A 161 1.72 -2.06 -11.99
C LEU A 161 2.97 -1.29 -11.56
N LEU A 162 4.15 -1.95 -11.59
CA LEU A 162 5.42 -1.33 -11.23
C LEU A 162 5.73 -0.13 -12.14
N GLU A 163 5.52 -0.26 -13.45
CA GLU A 163 5.80 0.82 -14.38
C GLU A 163 4.82 1.99 -14.25
N THR A 164 3.57 1.69 -13.93
CA THR A 164 2.58 2.72 -13.59
C THR A 164 3.04 3.53 -12.37
N TYR A 165 3.60 2.87 -11.35
CA TYR A 165 4.16 3.54 -10.18
C TYR A 165 5.45 4.33 -10.49
N LYS A 166 6.34 3.81 -11.33
CA LYS A 166 7.53 4.56 -11.80
C LYS A 166 7.12 5.84 -12.52
N THR A 167 6.07 5.79 -13.35
CA THR A 167 5.51 6.98 -14.00
C THR A 167 4.96 7.99 -13.00
N LEU A 168 4.29 7.52 -11.94
CA LEU A 168 3.81 8.39 -10.85
C LEU A 168 4.97 9.04 -10.10
N ASP A 169 5.98 8.25 -9.72
CA ASP A 169 7.17 8.72 -9.01
C ASP A 169 7.92 9.80 -9.80
N ASN A 170 8.14 9.57 -11.09
CA ASN A 170 8.80 10.53 -11.98
C ASN A 170 8.02 11.84 -12.12
N ARG A 171 6.68 11.80 -12.09
CA ARG A 171 5.85 13.00 -12.24
C ARG A 171 5.71 13.81 -10.96
N LEU A 172 5.82 13.17 -9.81
CA LEU A 172 5.53 13.78 -8.50
C LEU A 172 6.76 13.87 -7.59
N ASP A 173 7.94 13.45 -8.07
CA ASP A 173 9.19 13.36 -7.30
C ASP A 173 9.02 12.53 -6.02
N LEU A 174 8.54 11.29 -6.21
CA LEU A 174 8.27 10.32 -5.14
C LEU A 174 9.14 9.05 -5.30
N ASN A 175 9.04 8.13 -4.34
CA ASN A 175 9.73 6.85 -4.37
C ASN A 175 8.83 5.71 -3.86
N ILE A 176 7.62 5.63 -4.41
CA ILE A 176 6.63 4.60 -4.09
C ILE A 176 6.94 3.29 -4.84
N ALA A 177 7.42 3.37 -6.08
CA ALA A 177 7.73 2.23 -6.93
C ALA A 177 8.71 1.25 -6.27
N GLU A 178 9.68 1.74 -5.50
CA GLU A 178 10.60 0.88 -4.74
C GLU A 178 9.89 0.03 -3.68
N ARG A 179 8.85 0.56 -3.03
CA ARG A 179 8.04 -0.22 -2.07
C ARG A 179 7.26 -1.31 -2.80
N ILE A 180 6.65 -0.96 -3.92
CA ILE A 180 5.88 -1.91 -4.75
C ILE A 180 6.80 -3.02 -5.28
N ARG A 181 7.98 -2.64 -5.79
CA ARG A 181 9.03 -3.57 -6.23
C ARG A 181 9.38 -4.59 -5.15
N ARG A 182 9.60 -4.16 -3.91
CA ARG A 182 9.91 -5.06 -2.79
C ARG A 182 8.79 -6.07 -2.52
N VAL A 183 7.53 -5.62 -2.58
CA VAL A 183 6.37 -6.52 -2.42
C VAL A 183 6.31 -7.55 -3.54
N LEU A 184 6.47 -7.13 -4.80
CA LEU A 184 6.43 -8.02 -5.96
C LEU A 184 7.58 -9.05 -5.95
N LEU A 185 8.80 -8.63 -5.57
CA LEU A 185 9.95 -9.52 -5.38
C LEU A 185 9.71 -10.53 -4.26
N ALA A 186 9.23 -10.07 -3.09
CA ALA A 186 8.96 -10.94 -1.95
C ALA A 186 7.87 -11.98 -2.24
N ARG A 187 6.91 -11.65 -3.12
CA ARG A 187 5.88 -12.58 -3.60
C ARG A 187 6.34 -13.48 -4.74
N GLY A 188 7.55 -13.29 -5.27
CA GLY A 188 8.06 -14.04 -6.42
C GLY A 188 7.32 -13.75 -7.73
N ILE A 189 6.60 -12.62 -7.83
CA ILE A 189 5.90 -12.21 -9.05
C ILE A 189 6.88 -11.75 -10.12
N ILE A 190 7.94 -11.06 -9.69
CA ILE A 190 9.05 -10.61 -10.53
C ILE A 190 10.37 -11.05 -9.92
N THR A 191 11.43 -11.06 -10.73
CA THR A 191 12.81 -11.34 -10.35
C THR A 191 13.66 -10.09 -10.47
N ILE A 192 14.91 -10.12 -10.00
CA ILE A 192 15.84 -8.99 -10.18
C ILE A 192 16.15 -8.78 -11.67
N GLN A 193 16.29 -9.86 -12.44
CA GLN A 193 16.58 -9.81 -13.87
C GLN A 193 15.51 -9.04 -14.65
N ASP A 194 14.25 -9.15 -14.22
CA ASP A 194 13.12 -8.47 -14.87
C ASP A 194 13.14 -6.93 -14.73
N ILE A 195 14.08 -6.37 -13.96
CA ILE A 195 14.12 -4.94 -13.59
C ILE A 195 15.46 -4.28 -13.96
N VAL A 196 16.40 -5.04 -14.51
CA VAL A 196 17.78 -4.59 -14.82
C VAL A 196 17.96 -4.29 -16.32
N GLU A 197 16.88 -4.32 -17.10
CA GLU A 197 16.82 -3.78 -18.46
C GLU A 197 16.40 -2.30 -18.45
#